data_AF-A0A2G9T636-F1
#
_entry.id   AF-A0A2G9T636-F1
#
_cell.length_a   1.000
_cell.length_b   1.000
_cell.length_c   1.000
_cell.angle_alpha   90.00
_cell.angle_beta   90.00
_cell.angle_gamma   90.00
#
_symmetry.space_group_name_H-M   'P 1'
#
loop_
_entity.id
_entity.type
_entity.pdbx_description
1 polymer ?
#
loop_
_entity_poly.entity_id
_entity_poly.type
_entity_poly.pdbx_seq_one_letter_code
_entity_poly.pdbx_strand_id
1 'polypeptide(L)'
;MPGDMLPRSIMMTKLENTIYLMVALGDGTLYYYRVDRENGALLEMKKATVGTQPPSLNRFYTRGQMHVFVCSDRPAVIFSSNGKLVFSNVNLRIVTH
;
A
#
# COMPACT_ATOMS: atom_id res chain seq x y z
N MET A 1 -15.54 -6.01 9.96
CA MET A 1 -14.35 -5.14 9.94
C MET A 1 -13.96 -4.90 11.39
N PRO A 2 -12.70 -5.04 11.82
CA PRO A 2 -12.33 -4.61 13.17
C PRO A 2 -12.60 -3.10 13.24
N GLY A 3 -13.64 -2.74 14.01
CA GLY A 3 -14.57 -1.66 13.70
C GLY A 3 -14.17 -0.25 14.14
N ASP A 4 -12.97 -0.07 14.68
CA ASP A 4 -12.64 1.17 15.39
C ASP A 4 -11.79 2.15 14.58
N MET A 5 -11.14 1.70 13.48
CA MET A 5 -10.21 2.52 12.71
C MET A 5 -10.72 2.83 11.30
N LEU A 6 -10.84 4.13 11.02
CA LEU A 6 -11.30 4.63 9.73
C LEU A 6 -10.20 4.54 8.66
N PRO A 7 -10.55 4.22 7.40
CA PRO A 7 -9.66 4.40 6.26
C PRO A 7 -9.24 5.86 6.12
N ARG A 8 -7.96 6.07 5.87
CA ARG A 8 -7.35 7.40 5.65
C ARG A 8 -6.82 7.57 4.24
N SER A 9 -6.44 6.48 3.59
CA SER A 9 -6.01 6.49 2.19
C SER A 9 -6.40 5.18 1.51
N ILE A 10 -6.94 5.28 0.29
CA ILE A 10 -7.29 4.13 -0.55
C ILE A 10 -6.65 4.31 -1.92
N MET A 11 -6.04 3.24 -2.44
CA MET A 11 -5.36 3.28 -3.73
C MET A 11 -5.53 1.96 -4.47
N MET A 12 -6.01 2.04 -5.71
CA MET A 12 -5.91 0.93 -6.65
C MET A 12 -4.75 1.21 -7.61
N THR A 13 -3.85 0.24 -7.78
CA THR A 13 -2.70 0.38 -8.67
C THR A 13 -2.29 -0.96 -9.27
N LYS A 14 -1.69 -0.92 -10.46
CA LYS A 14 -1.08 -2.09 -11.09
C LYS A 14 0.41 -2.11 -10.78
N LEU A 15 0.87 -3.18 -10.14
CA LEU A 15 2.29 -3.45 -9.90
C LEU A 15 2.66 -4.73 -10.66
N GLU A 16 3.68 -4.66 -11.51
CA GLU A 16 3.98 -5.70 -12.53
C GLU A 16 2.72 -6.09 -13.31
N ASN A 17 2.28 -7.35 -13.23
CA ASN A 17 1.08 -7.84 -13.92
C ASN A 17 -0.13 -8.03 -13.00
N THR A 18 -0.09 -7.50 -11.78
CA THR A 18 -1.15 -7.69 -10.78
C THR A 18 -1.78 -6.35 -10.39
N ILE A 19 -3.11 -6.30 -10.31
CA ILE A 19 -3.84 -5.14 -9.79
C ILE A 19 -3.99 -5.34 -8.29
N TYR A 20 -3.66 -4.31 -7.52
CA TYR A 20 -3.81 -4.30 -6.07
C TYR A 20 -4.75 -3.18 -5.64
N LEU A 21 -5.62 -3.49 -4.69
CA LEU A 21 -6.36 -2.50 -3.91
C LEU A 21 -5.71 -2.40 -2.54
N MET A 22 -5.29 -1.21 -2.15
CA MET A 22 -4.62 -0.89 -0.89
C MET A 22 -5.48 0.05 -0.07
N VAL A 23 -5.64 -0.24 1.22
CA VAL A 23 -6.44 0.55 2.17
C VAL A 23 -5.61 0.78 3.43
N ALA A 24 -5.14 2.01 3.61
CA ALA A 24 -4.42 2.46 4.79
C ALA A 24 -5.41 3.05 5.82
N LEU A 25 -5.34 2.56 7.05
CA LEU A 25 -6.14 2.97 8.19
C LEU A 25 -5.41 3.96 9.08
N GLY A 26 -6.14 4.68 9.93
CA GLY A 26 -5.60 5.71 10.81
C GLY A 26 -4.57 5.25 11.86
N ASP A 27 -4.52 3.94 12.17
CA ASP A 27 -3.58 3.33 13.10
C ASP A 27 -2.25 2.90 12.45
N GLY A 28 -2.07 3.16 11.16
CA GLY A 28 -0.92 2.66 10.40
C GLY A 28 -1.10 1.24 9.87
N THR A 29 -2.27 0.63 10.01
CA THR A 29 -2.59 -0.65 9.36
C THR A 29 -2.81 -0.44 7.85
N LEU A 30 -2.13 -1.23 7.03
CA LEU A 30 -2.37 -1.32 5.58
C LEU A 30 -2.98 -2.68 5.24
N TYR A 31 -4.21 -2.67 4.73
CA TYR A 31 -4.80 -3.82 4.06
C TYR A 31 -4.50 -3.75 2.57
N TYR A 32 -4.21 -4.89 1.96
CA TYR A 32 -4.08 -4.97 0.52
C TYR A 32 -4.66 -6.27 -0.02
N TYR A 33 -5.29 -6.17 -1.18
CA TYR A 33 -6.00 -7.23 -1.87
C TYR A 33 -5.46 -7.33 -3.29
N ARG A 34 -5.33 -8.54 -3.80
CA ARG A 34 -5.20 -8.74 -5.25
C ARG A 34 -6.59 -8.57 -5.87
N VAL A 35 -6.68 -7.80 -6.94
CA VAL A 35 -7.93 -7.61 -7.68
C VAL A 35 -7.91 -8.51 -8.90
N ASP A 36 -8.91 -9.38 -9.01
CA ASP A 36 -9.16 -10.16 -10.21
C ASP A 36 -9.54 -9.24 -11.38
N ARG A 37 -8.93 -9.43 -12.54
CA ARG A 37 -9.15 -8.53 -13.69
C ARG A 37 -10.45 -8.81 -14.43
N GLU A 38 -11.00 -10.01 -14.34
CA GLU A 38 -12.18 -10.42 -15.10
C GLU A 38 -13.46 -10.03 -14.39
N ASN A 39 -13.52 -10.25 -13.06
CA ASN A 39 -14.73 -10.03 -12.28
C ASN A 39 -14.59 -8.96 -11.17
N GLY A 40 -13.39 -8.41 -10.96
CA GLY A 40 -13.14 -7.40 -9.93
C GLY A 40 -13.12 -7.93 -8.50
N ALA A 41 -13.14 -9.24 -8.29
CA ALA A 41 -13.13 -9.84 -6.96
C ALA A 41 -11.84 -9.49 -6.20
N LEU A 42 -11.99 -9.25 -4.90
CA LEU A 42 -10.88 -9.03 -3.98
C LEU A 42 -10.38 -10.38 -3.46
N LEU A 43 -9.19 -10.77 -3.90
CA LEU A 43 -8.51 -12.01 -3.57
C LEU A 43 -7.36 -11.76 -2.59
N GLU A 44 -6.98 -12.81 -1.85
CA GLU A 44 -5.75 -12.85 -1.04
C GLU A 44 -5.57 -11.62 -0.13
N MET A 45 -6.58 -11.31 0.69
CA MET A 45 -6.48 -10.23 1.68
C MET A 45 -5.25 -10.42 2.57
N LYS A 46 -4.38 -9.43 2.60
CA LYS A 46 -3.20 -9.38 3.46
C LYS A 46 -3.18 -8.08 4.25
N LYS A 47 -2.46 -8.13 5.38
CA LYS A 47 -2.29 -7.01 6.32
C LYS A 47 -0.80 -6.76 6.55
N ALA A 48 -0.42 -5.49 6.60
CA ALA A 48 0.89 -5.02 7.03
C ALA A 48 0.74 -3.81 7.97
N THR A 49 1.78 -3.49 8.73
CA THR A 49 1.86 -2.28 9.56
C THR A 49 2.91 -1.37 8.97
N VAL A 50 2.51 -0.16 8.58
CA VAL A 50 3.36 0.82 7.88
C VAL A 50 3.60 2.08 8.70
N GLY A 51 3.35 2.03 10.00
CA GLY A 51 3.45 3.16 10.91
C GLY A 51 2.58 2.98 12.14
N THR A 52 2.48 4.03 12.93
CA THR A 52 1.51 4.20 14.01
C THR A 52 0.61 5.42 13.81
N GLN A 53 0.92 6.24 12.80
CA GLN A 53 0.14 7.42 12.40
C GLN A 53 -0.63 7.15 11.09
N PRO A 54 -1.68 7.96 10.80
CA PRO A 54 -2.43 7.89 9.54
C PRO A 54 -1.54 7.94 8.29
N PRO A 55 -1.41 6.85 7.51
CA PRO A 55 -0.60 6.85 6.30
C PRO A 55 -1.36 7.46 5.12
N SER A 56 -0.63 8.15 4.25
CA SER A 56 -1.09 8.42 2.88
C SER A 56 -0.31 7.59 1.86
N LEU A 57 -0.98 7.20 0.79
CA LEU A 57 -0.40 6.39 -0.29
C LEU A 57 -0.23 7.27 -1.52
N ASN A 58 0.98 7.31 -2.06
CA ASN A 58 1.33 8.10 -3.24
C ASN A 58 1.96 7.22 -4.31
N ARG A 59 1.33 7.09 -5.48
CA ARG A 59 1.89 6.35 -6.60
C ARG A 59 2.96 7.19 -7.30
N PHE A 60 4.07 6.57 -7.67
CA PHE A 60 5.09 7.21 -8.48
C PHE A 60 5.71 6.20 -9.45
N TYR A 61 6.28 6.71 -10.54
CA TYR A 61 6.91 5.91 -11.56
C TYR A 61 8.41 6.15 -11.57
N THR A 62 9.20 5.09 -11.56
CA THR A 62 10.66 5.20 -11.66
C THR A 62 11.22 3.97 -12.36
N ARG A 63 12.29 4.15 -13.14
CA ARG A 63 12.99 3.05 -13.84
C ARG A 63 12.05 2.11 -14.62
N GLY A 64 11.00 2.65 -15.23
CA GLY A 64 10.07 1.86 -16.03
C GLY A 64 8.98 1.12 -15.22
N GLN A 65 8.91 1.29 -13.90
CA GLN A 65 8.02 0.54 -13.02
C GLN A 65 7.18 1.46 -12.13
N MET A 66 5.96 1.00 -11.81
CA MET A 66 5.08 1.66 -10.84
C MET A 66 5.46 1.25 -9.42
N HIS A 67 5.50 2.24 -8.54
CA HIS A 67 5.75 2.08 -7.11
C HIS A 67 4.69 2.85 -6.31
N VAL A 68 4.55 2.54 -5.03
CA VAL A 68 3.72 3.29 -4.09
C VAL A 68 4.58 3.70 -2.91
N PHE A 69 4.66 4.99 -2.65
CA PHE A 69 5.26 5.55 -1.45
C PHE A 69 4.21 5.61 -0.34
N VAL A 70 4.57 5.15 0.84
CA VAL A 70 3.77 5.29 2.06
C VAL A 70 4.36 6.44 2.86
N CYS A 71 3.62 7.55 2.92
CA CYS A 71 3.96 8.68 3.78
C CYS A 71 3.39 8.40 5.17
N SER A 72 4.25 8.20 6.15
CA SER A 72 3.90 7.94 7.55
C SER A 72 5.10 8.27 8.47
N ASP A 73 4.97 7.93 9.75
CA ASP A 73 6.07 7.89 10.73
C ASP A 73 7.06 6.73 10.50
N ARG A 74 6.76 5.82 9.57
CA ARG A 74 7.66 4.75 9.09
C ARG A 74 7.60 4.68 7.56
N PRO A 75 8.17 5.68 6.87
CA PRO A 75 8.04 5.78 5.42
C PRO A 75 8.61 4.56 4.71
N ALA A 76 7.88 4.07 3.71
CA ALA A 76 8.24 2.88 2.97
C ALA A 76 7.87 3.00 1.49
N VAL A 77 8.62 2.32 0.63
CA VAL A 77 8.27 2.11 -0.77
C VAL A 77 7.72 0.71 -0.93
N ILE A 78 6.52 0.61 -1.48
CA ILE A 78 5.87 -0.61 -1.89
C ILE A 78 6.06 -0.80 -3.38
N PHE A 79 6.50 -1.99 -3.78
CA PHE A 79 6.66 -2.38 -5.17
C PHE A 79 6.46 -3.87 -5.34
N SER A 80 6.32 -4.33 -6.58
CA SER A 80 6.31 -5.77 -6.86
C SER A 80 7.68 -6.19 -7.38
N SER A 81 8.15 -7.35 -6.90
CA SER A 81 9.35 -8.01 -7.38
C SER A 81 9.07 -9.50 -7.46
N ASN A 82 9.25 -10.10 -8.64
CA ASN A 82 9.01 -11.52 -8.88
C ASN A 82 7.58 -11.95 -8.52
N GLY A 83 6.58 -11.11 -8.83
CA GLY A 83 5.17 -11.38 -8.54
C GLY A 83 4.77 -11.24 -7.07
N LYS A 84 5.65 -10.71 -6.21
CA LYS A 84 5.38 -10.50 -4.78
C LYS A 84 5.53 -9.02 -4.41
N LEU A 85 4.61 -8.55 -3.59
CA LEU A 85 4.69 -7.24 -2.95
C LEU A 85 5.84 -7.19 -1.95
N VAL A 86 6.72 -6.20 -2.10
CA VAL A 86 7.87 -5.91 -1.24
C VAL A 86 7.67 -4.54 -0.61
N PHE A 87 8.00 -4.45 0.68
CA PHE A 87 8.00 -3.22 1.47
C PHE A 87 9.45 -2.88 1.81
N SER A 88 9.94 -1.74 1.29
CA SER A 88 11.29 -1.26 1.56
C SER A 88 11.23 0.00 2.39
N ASN A 89 11.74 -0.06 3.62
CA ASN A 89 11.80 1.11 4.50
C ASN A 89 12.73 2.17 3.90
N VAL A 90 12.33 3.43 4.07
CA VAL A 90 13.11 4.59 3.65
C VAL A 90 13.80 5.18 4.86
N ASN A 91 15.06 5.60 4.72
CA ASN A 91 15.84 6.24 5.78
C ASN A 91 15.44 7.71 5.99
N LEU A 92 14.15 7.95 6.20
CA LEU A 92 13.58 9.26 6.55
C LEU A 92 12.81 9.12 7.87
N ARG A 93 12.83 10.16 8.69
CA ARG A 93 12.22 10.11 10.03
C ARG A 93 10.69 10.12 9.98
N ILE A 94 10.11 11.06 9.22
CA ILE A 94 8.66 11.22 9.01
C ILE A 94 8.48 11.85 7.62
N VAL A 95 7.48 11.41 6.86
CA VAL A 95 7.07 12.04 5.59
C VAL A 95 5.56 12.26 5.62
N THR A 96 5.10 13.48 5.35
CA THR A 96 3.67 13.87 5.51
C THR A 96 2.93 14.22 4.22
N HIS A 97 3.61 14.37 3.07
CA HIS A 97 2.96 14.65 1.78
C HIS A 97 3.70 13.98 0.62
#